data_AF-A0A2V9RK68-F1
#
_entry.id   AF-A0A2V9RK68-F1
#
_cell.length_a   1.000
_cell.length_b   1.000
_cell.length_c   1.000
_cell.angle_alpha   90.00
_cell.angle_beta   90.00
_cell.angle_gamma   90.00
#
_symmetry.space_group_name_H-M   'P 1'
#
loop_
_entity.id
_entity.type
_entity.pdbx_description
1 polymer ?
#
loop_
_entity_poly.entity_id
_entity_poly.type
_entity_poly.pdbx_seq_one_letter_code
_entity_poly.pdbx_strand_id
1 'polypeptide(L)'
;LNIPEIQDLNVLTTYRRKGIASRLLDRAEGEAARRSGVVGIGVGLHPGYNAAQRLYVKRGYIPDARGITYRNRFMEEGASVVLDDDLVMHFTKQLPAG
;
A
#
# COMPACT_ATOMS: atom_id res chain seq x y z
N LEU A 1 5.64 -14.75 -1.75
CA LEU A 1 6.59 -14.01 -0.90
C LEU A 1 6.02 -14.01 0.52
N ASN A 2 6.80 -14.34 1.53
CA ASN A 2 6.34 -14.31 2.93
C ASN A 2 6.53 -12.90 3.52
N ILE A 3 5.93 -11.88 2.86
CA ILE A 3 6.05 -10.48 3.25
C ILE A 3 4.76 -10.10 3.98
N PRO A 4 4.83 -9.59 5.23
CA PRO A 4 3.68 -9.00 5.90
C PRO A 4 3.14 -7.85 5.06
N GLU A 5 1.82 -7.80 4.89
CA GLU A 5 1.15 -6.75 4.13
C GLU A 5 0.21 -5.95 5.03
N ILE A 6 0.25 -4.63 4.89
CA ILE A 6 -0.75 -3.74 5.48
C ILE A 6 -1.97 -3.74 4.56
N GLN A 7 -3.04 -4.37 5.02
CA GLN A 7 -4.34 -4.39 4.35
C GLN A 7 -5.27 -3.32 4.94
N ASP A 8 -6.07 -2.66 4.10
CA ASP A 8 -7.16 -1.74 4.47
C ASP A 8 -6.80 -0.57 5.40
N LEU A 9 -5.88 0.30 4.99
CA LEU A 9 -5.66 1.58 5.69
C LEU A 9 -6.72 2.62 5.34
N ASN A 10 -7.64 2.88 6.27
CA ASN A 10 -8.70 3.87 6.11
C ASN A 10 -8.72 4.90 7.24
N VAL A 11 -8.97 6.16 6.87
CA VAL A 11 -9.30 7.25 7.80
C VAL A 11 -10.55 7.94 7.27
N LEU A 12 -11.62 7.92 8.07
CA LEU A 12 -12.89 8.58 7.73
C LEU A 12 -12.65 10.06 7.40
N THR A 13 -13.39 10.58 6.43
CA THR A 13 -13.17 11.91 5.85
C THR A 13 -13.10 13.01 6.91
N THR A 14 -13.94 12.96 7.94
CA THR A 14 -14.00 13.92 9.07
C THR A 14 -12.74 13.93 9.96
N TYR A 15 -11.90 12.90 9.89
CA TYR A 15 -10.68 12.76 10.68
C TYR A 15 -9.39 12.88 9.84
N ARG A 16 -9.48 13.15 8.54
CA ARG A 16 -8.32 13.34 7.66
C ARG A 16 -7.53 14.61 8.04
N ARG A 17 -6.28 14.69 7.55
CA ARG A 17 -5.32 15.81 7.81
C ARG A 17 -4.88 15.99 9.27
N LYS A 18 -5.21 15.05 10.16
CA LYS A 18 -4.80 15.03 11.58
C LYS A 18 -3.62 14.08 11.87
N GLY A 19 -2.90 13.61 10.85
CA GLY A 19 -1.78 12.68 11.01
C GLY A 19 -2.16 11.24 11.39
N ILE A 20 -3.46 10.91 11.45
CA ILE A 20 -3.95 9.59 11.91
C ILE A 20 -3.43 8.45 11.04
N ALA A 21 -3.48 8.59 9.71
CA ALA A 21 -2.98 7.56 8.79
C ALA A 21 -1.48 7.26 9.03
N SER A 22 -0.67 8.29 9.29
CA SER A 22 0.75 8.10 9.61
C SER A 22 0.94 7.32 10.91
N ARG A 23 0.17 7.65 11.96
CA ARG A 23 0.24 6.94 13.25
C ARG A 23 -0.19 5.47 13.15
N LEU A 24 -1.21 5.19 12.33
CA LEU A 24 -1.65 3.83 12.04
C LEU A 24 -0.54 3.05 11.31
N LEU A 25 0.09 3.69 10.32
CA LEU A 25 1.23 3.10 9.60
C LEU A 25 2.42 2.86 10.53
N ASP A 26 2.77 3.79 11.43
CA ASP A 26 3.86 3.58 12.40
C ASP A 26 3.62 2.32 13.25
N ARG A 27 2.38 2.13 13.71
CA ARG A 27 2.00 0.95 14.50
C ARG A 27 2.09 -0.34 13.69
N ALA A 28 1.56 -0.32 12.46
CA ALA A 28 1.54 -1.48 11.58
C ALA A 28 2.95 -1.88 11.11
N GLU A 29 3.77 -0.89 10.73
CA GLU A 29 5.18 -1.07 10.37
C GLU A 29 5.97 -1.67 11.54
N GLY A 30 5.73 -1.21 12.77
CA GLY A 30 6.35 -1.78 13.98
C GLY A 30 5.98 -3.24 14.23
N GLU A 31 4.73 -3.65 14.01
CA GLU A 31 4.34 -5.06 14.13
C GLU A 31 4.90 -5.93 12.98
N ALA A 32 4.99 -5.39 11.76
CA ALA A 32 5.60 -6.07 10.63
C ALA A 32 7.12 -6.29 10.85
N ALA A 33 7.82 -5.30 11.41
CA ALA A 33 9.26 -5.35 11.70
C ALA A 33 9.66 -6.53 12.61
N ARG A 34 8.74 -6.98 13.48
CA ARG A 34 8.96 -8.14 14.37
C ARG A 34 9.04 -9.46 13.61
N ARG A 35 8.61 -9.50 12.35
CA ARG A 35 8.48 -10.72 11.53
C ARG A 35 9.30 -10.67 10.25
N SER A 36 9.58 -9.47 9.72
CA SER A 36 10.22 -9.27 8.43
C SER A 36 10.94 -7.92 8.37
N GLY A 37 12.09 -7.86 7.69
CA GLY A 37 12.77 -6.61 7.35
C GLY A 37 12.10 -5.82 6.21
N VAL A 38 11.01 -6.33 5.65
CA VAL A 38 10.23 -5.68 4.58
C VAL A 38 8.73 -5.79 4.87
N VAL A 39 7.98 -4.74 4.54
CA VAL A 39 6.51 -4.70 4.58
C VAL A 39 5.96 -4.31 3.22
N GLY A 40 4.84 -4.93 2.85
CA GLY A 40 4.08 -4.64 1.64
C GLY A 40 2.84 -3.79 1.92
N ILE A 41 2.36 -3.09 0.90
CA ILE A 41 1.06 -2.44 0.89
C ILE A 41 0.51 -2.35 -0.54
N GLY A 42 -0.72 -2.83 -0.75
CA GLY A 42 -1.49 -2.58 -1.97
C GLY A 42 -2.09 -1.17 -1.97
N VAL A 43 -2.06 -0.50 -3.12
CA VAL A 43 -2.75 0.78 -3.32
C VAL A 43 -3.52 0.80 -4.63
N GLY A 44 -4.79 1.19 -4.57
CA GLY A 44 -5.62 1.34 -5.76
C GLY A 44 -5.12 2.47 -6.68
N LEU A 45 -5.43 2.34 -7.97
CA LEU A 45 -4.98 3.28 -9.01
C LEU A 45 -6.02 4.33 -9.41
N HIS A 46 -7.27 4.18 -9.00
CA HIS A 46 -8.31 5.18 -9.25
C HIS A 46 -8.19 6.40 -8.30
N PRO A 47 -8.81 7.56 -8.62
CA PRO A 47 -8.58 8.82 -7.92
C PRO A 47 -8.86 8.84 -6.41
N GLY A 48 -9.64 7.89 -5.89
CA GLY A 48 -9.91 7.75 -4.46
C GLY A 48 -8.64 7.49 -3.63
N TYR A 49 -7.62 6.90 -4.24
CA TYR A 49 -6.37 6.54 -3.59
C TYR A 49 -5.25 7.58 -3.75
N ASN A 50 -5.46 8.70 -4.45
CA ASN A 50 -4.42 9.72 -4.69
C ASN A 50 -3.73 10.20 -3.40
N ALA A 51 -4.49 10.35 -2.31
CA ALA A 51 -3.93 10.74 -1.01
C ALA A 51 -3.06 9.64 -0.39
N ALA A 52 -3.47 8.37 -0.53
CA ALA A 52 -2.74 7.20 -0.06
C ALA A 52 -1.43 7.00 -0.85
N GLN A 53 -1.50 7.05 -2.18
CA GLN A 53 -0.33 6.99 -3.07
C GLN A 53 0.74 8.00 -2.64
N ARG A 54 0.36 9.27 -2.46
CA ARG A 54 1.28 10.33 -2.01
C ARG A 54 1.82 10.09 -0.60
N LEU A 55 0.98 9.58 0.31
CA LEU A 55 1.40 9.27 1.68
C LEU A 55 2.45 8.15 1.70
N TYR A 56 2.21 7.07 0.96
CA TYR A 56 3.09 5.90 0.95
C TYR A 56 4.46 6.26 0.36
N VAL A 57 4.49 6.94 -0.78
CA VAL A 57 5.75 7.41 -1.38
C VAL A 57 6.54 8.29 -0.40
N LYS A 58 5.87 9.26 0.26
CA LYS A 58 6.52 10.13 1.25
C LYS A 58 7.04 9.40 2.49
N ARG A 59 6.53 8.20 2.77
CA ARG A 59 6.97 7.35 3.88
C ARG A 59 8.05 6.34 3.49
N GLY A 60 8.55 6.39 2.26
CA GLY A 60 9.61 5.53 1.76
C GLY A 60 9.13 4.20 1.17
N TYR A 61 7.84 4.06 0.89
CA TYR A 61 7.35 2.94 0.09
C TYR A 61 7.67 3.17 -1.38
N ILE A 62 8.15 2.13 -2.07
CA ILE A 62 8.46 2.13 -3.50
C ILE A 62 7.66 1.02 -4.20
N PRO A 63 7.28 1.17 -5.49
CA PRO A 63 6.65 0.08 -6.24
C PRO A 63 7.50 -1.20 -6.19
N ASP A 64 6.85 -2.36 -6.06
CA ASP A 64 7.52 -3.66 -5.93
C ASP A 64 8.09 -4.22 -7.24
N ALA A 65 7.90 -3.49 -8.35
CA ALA A 65 8.31 -3.84 -9.69
C ALA A 65 7.69 -5.13 -10.26
N ARG A 66 6.50 -5.52 -9.78
CA ARG A 66 5.77 -6.72 -10.27
C ARG A 66 4.57 -6.41 -11.15
N GLY A 67 4.39 -5.13 -11.50
CA GLY A 67 3.25 -4.67 -12.29
C GLY A 67 2.02 -4.39 -11.43
N ILE A 68 0.85 -4.57 -12.02
CA ILE A 68 -0.44 -4.31 -11.37
C ILE A 68 -1.24 -5.59 -11.27
N THR A 69 -2.15 -5.62 -10.29
CA THR A 69 -3.15 -6.67 -10.15
C THR A 69 -4.55 -6.12 -10.39
N TYR A 70 -5.41 -6.94 -10.98
CA TYR A 70 -6.84 -6.73 -11.02
C TYR A 70 -7.54 -7.95 -10.41
N ARG A 71 -8.41 -7.75 -9.42
CA ARG A 71 -9.09 -8.85 -8.69
C ARG A 71 -8.12 -9.92 -8.20
N ASN A 72 -7.02 -9.49 -7.59
CA ASN A 72 -5.94 -10.34 -7.06
C ASN A 72 -5.22 -11.21 -8.11
N ARG A 73 -5.21 -10.80 -9.39
CA ARG A 73 -4.46 -11.46 -10.47
C ARG A 73 -3.54 -10.47 -11.18
N PHE A 74 -2.31 -10.88 -11.46
CA PHE A 74 -1.38 -10.06 -12.24
C PHE A 74 -1.92 -9.82 -13.64
N MET A 75 -1.69 -8.61 -14.13
CA MET A 75 -2.10 -8.21 -15.47
C MET A 75 -1.00 -8.39 -16.49
N GLU A 76 -1.40 -8.85 -17.67
CA GLU A 76 -0.55 -9.01 -18.84
C GLU A 76 -0.65 -7.79 -19.75
N GLU A 77 0.37 -7.58 -20.58
CA GLU A 77 0.36 -6.52 -21.57
C GLU A 77 -0.81 -6.69 -22.55
N GLY A 78 -1.49 -5.58 -22.87
CA GLY A 78 -2.69 -5.58 -23.73
C GLY A 78 -4.00 -5.90 -23.01
N ALA A 79 -3.98 -6.23 -21.72
CA ALA A 79 -5.20 -6.44 -20.94
C ALA A 79 -6.05 -5.15 -20.82
N SER A 80 -7.37 -5.30 -20.91
CA SER A 80 -8.34 -4.25 -20.59
C SER A 80 -8.91 -4.46 -19.19
N VAL A 81 -8.95 -3.40 -18.39
CA VAL A 81 -9.43 -3.42 -17.00
C VAL A 81 -10.39 -2.27 -16.76
N VAL A 82 -11.28 -2.44 -15.79
CA VAL A 82 -12.11 -1.36 -15.26
C VAL A 82 -11.30 -0.60 -14.22
N LEU A 83 -11.34 0.74 -14.27
CA LEU A 83 -10.73 1.59 -13.26
C LEU A 83 -11.62 1.63 -12.01
N ASP A 84 -11.47 0.63 -11.14
CA ASP A 84 -12.21 0.47 -9.89
C ASP A 84 -11.26 0.18 -8.71
N ASP A 85 -11.83 -0.20 -7.56
CA ASP A 85 -11.07 -0.51 -6.33
C ASP A 85 -10.17 -1.75 -6.45
N ASP A 86 -10.45 -2.65 -7.41
CA ASP A 86 -9.69 -3.90 -7.60
C ASP A 86 -8.42 -3.70 -8.43
N LEU A 87 -8.24 -2.54 -9.07
CA LEU A 87 -7.04 -2.21 -9.85
C LEU A 87 -5.95 -1.62 -8.94
N VAL A 88 -5.01 -2.48 -8.56
CA VAL A 88 -4.05 -2.24 -7.48
C VAL A 88 -2.60 -2.35 -7.99
N MET A 89 -1.74 -1.46 -7.49
CA MET A 89 -0.29 -1.60 -7.56
C MET A 89 0.26 -1.87 -6.16
N HIS A 90 1.26 -2.74 -6.05
CA HIS A 90 1.86 -3.10 -4.77
C HIS A 90 3.16 -2.35 -4.54
N PHE A 91 3.34 -1.88 -3.32
CA PHE A 91 4.51 -1.15 -2.87
C PHE A 91 5.18 -1.93 -1.73
N THR A 92 6.49 -1.76 -1.59
CA THR A 92 7.26 -2.30 -0.47
C THR A 92 8.07 -1.22 0.21
N LYS A 93 8.35 -1.42 1.50
CA LYS A 93 9.24 -0.58 2.29
C LYS A 93 10.18 -1.46 3.10
N GLN A 94 11.47 -1.12 3.06
CA GLN A 94 12.45 -1.71 3.98
C GLN A 94 12.22 -1.15 5.38
N LEU A 95 12.15 -2.03 6.37
CA LEU A 95 11.99 -1.70 7.77
C LEU A 95 13.36 -1.71 8.45
N PRO A 96 13.61 -0.81 9.42
CA PRO A 96 14.80 -0.89 10.25
C PRO A 96 14.85 -2.25 10.96
N ALA A 97 16.06 -2.81 11.13
CA ALA A 97 16.25 -3.91 12.06
C ALA A 97 15.81 -3.44 13.47
N GLY A 98 14.95 -4.24 14.11
CA GLY A 98 14.48 -3.98 15.49
C GLY A 98 15.54 -4.24 16.54
#